data_AF-A0A521S5P3-F1
#
_entry.id   AF-A0A521S5P3-F1
#
_cell.length_a   1.000
_cell.length_b   1.000
_cell.length_c   1.000
_cell.angle_alpha   90.00
_cell.angle_beta   90.00
_cell.angle_gamma   90.00
#
_symmetry.space_group_name_H-M   'P 1'
#
loop_
_entity.id
_entity.type
_entity.pdbx_description
1 polymer ?
#
loop_
_entity_poly.entity_id
_entity_poly.type
_entity_poly.pdbx_seq_one_letter_code
_entity_poly.pdbx_strand_id
1 'polypeptide(L)'
;MPDGHARVRARHELPEIDAAALEAARAGDLVLAAARERGSERWVRYFAPLPDRLRDEPLAGLRAAARTARAAYGSKDSIRDAVPEAVAEPFLATVDRLLKLIARWEARRED
;
A
#
# COMPACT_ATOMS: atom_id res chain seq x y z
N MET A 1 -28.23 7.77 12.74
CA MET A 1 -26.96 7.11 12.36
C MET A 1 -27.26 6.10 11.26
N PRO A 2 -26.48 6.02 10.18
CA PRO A 2 -25.21 6.72 9.94
C PRO A 2 -25.29 7.74 8.79
N ASP A 3 -24.60 8.86 9.01
CA ASP A 3 -24.19 9.83 8.02
C ASP A 3 -23.41 9.15 6.90
N GLY A 4 -23.94 9.29 5.68
CA GLY A 4 -23.21 9.02 4.46
C GLY A 4 -22.11 10.05 4.28
N HIS A 5 -20.96 9.83 4.89
CA HIS A 5 -19.72 10.36 4.32
C HIS A 5 -19.54 9.69 2.95
N ALA A 6 -20.09 10.31 1.92
CA ALA A 6 -19.55 10.22 0.59
C ALA A 6 -18.10 10.68 0.69
N ARG A 7 -17.18 9.74 0.98
CA ARG A 7 -15.73 9.94 0.84
C ARG A 7 -15.55 10.31 -0.62
N VAL A 8 -15.48 11.61 -0.89
CA VAL A 8 -14.99 12.11 -2.16
C VAL A 8 -13.59 11.52 -2.25
N ARG A 9 -13.45 10.48 -3.09
CA ARG A 9 -12.19 9.79 -3.34
C ARG A 9 -11.14 10.88 -3.42
N ALA A 10 -10.13 10.81 -2.56
CA ALA A 10 -8.95 11.64 -2.70
C ALA A 10 -8.24 11.17 -3.97
N ARG A 11 -8.83 11.51 -5.13
CA ARG A 11 -8.12 11.56 -6.39
C ARG A 11 -7.09 12.64 -6.13
N HIS A 12 -5.88 12.24 -5.79
CA HIS A 12 -4.74 13.12 -5.89
C HIS A 12 -4.86 13.80 -7.25
N GLU A 13 -4.57 15.09 -7.34
CA GLU A 13 -4.53 15.83 -8.60
C GLU A 13 -3.37 15.34 -9.52
N LEU A 14 -2.96 14.07 -9.33
CA LEU A 14 -1.75 13.37 -9.74
C LEU A 14 -2.16 11.98 -10.23
N PRO A 15 -2.66 11.88 -11.47
CA PRO A 15 -3.23 10.63 -12.00
C PRO A 15 -2.25 9.45 -11.97
N GLU A 16 -0.95 9.72 -12.11
CA GLU A 16 0.10 8.69 -12.03
C GLU A 16 0.25 8.12 -10.61
N ILE A 17 0.12 8.96 -9.57
CA ILE A 17 0.20 8.52 -8.16
C ILE A 17 -1.07 7.77 -7.80
N ASP A 18 -2.23 8.27 -8.21
CA ASP A 18 -3.52 7.61 -8.00
C ASP A 18 -3.54 6.20 -8.59
N ALA A 19 -3.08 6.06 -9.84
CA ALA A 19 -3.00 4.76 -10.50
C ALA A 19 -2.07 3.81 -9.75
N ALA A 20 -0.86 4.27 -9.38
CA ALA A 20 0.09 3.46 -8.63
C ALA A 20 -0.41 3.08 -7.23
N ALA A 21 -1.14 3.98 -6.56
CA ALA A 21 -1.76 3.76 -5.26
C ALA A 21 -2.84 2.68 -5.34
N LEU A 22 -3.70 2.73 -6.36
CA LEU A 22 -4.71 1.71 -6.62
C LEU A 22 -4.10 0.35 -6.98
N GLU A 23 -3.03 0.34 -7.79
CA GLU A 23 -2.28 -0.89 -8.10
C GLU A 23 -1.69 -1.50 -6.81
N ALA A 24 -1.05 -0.69 -5.97
CA ALA A 24 -0.50 -1.13 -4.70
C ALA A 24 -1.60 -1.62 -3.74
N ALA A 25 -2.74 -0.94 -3.66
CA ALA A 25 -3.87 -1.37 -2.84
C ALA A 25 -4.38 -2.76 -3.25
N ARG A 26 -4.56 -3.00 -4.56
CA ARG A 26 -5.00 -4.31 -5.09
C ARG A 26 -3.98 -5.41 -4.80
N ALA A 27 -2.70 -5.14 -5.01
CA ALA A 27 -1.66 -6.12 -4.67
C ALA A 27 -1.58 -6.36 -3.16
N GLY A 28 -1.83 -5.34 -2.33
CA GLY A 28 -1.96 -5.47 -0.88
C GLY A 28 -3.14 -6.34 -0.45
N ASP A 29 -4.28 -6.24 -1.14
CA ASP A 29 -5.43 -7.13 -0.93
C ASP A 29 -5.07 -8.59 -1.22
N LEU A 30 -4.27 -8.86 -2.26
CA LEU A 30 -3.78 -10.22 -2.58
C LEU A 30 -2.82 -10.74 -1.50
N VAL A 31 -1.91 -9.91 -1.00
CA VAL A 31 -1.01 -10.27 0.12
C VAL A 31 -1.83 -10.59 1.38
N LEU A 32 -2.83 -9.78 1.69
CA LEU A 32 -3.71 -10.00 2.83
C LEU A 32 -4.49 -11.31 2.70
N ALA A 33 -5.02 -11.61 1.51
CA ALA A 33 -5.69 -12.88 1.23
C ALA A 33 -4.73 -14.06 1.43
N ALA A 34 -3.53 -14.01 0.83
CA ALA A 34 -2.53 -15.06 0.99
C ALA A 34 -2.09 -15.25 2.45
N ALA A 35 -1.92 -14.18 3.22
CA ALA A 35 -1.58 -14.24 4.63
C ALA A 35 -2.70 -14.89 5.47
N ARG A 36 -3.97 -14.65 5.10
CA ARG A 36 -5.14 -15.30 5.73
C ARG A 36 -5.19 -16.78 5.43
N GLU A 37 -4.99 -17.17 4.17
CA GLU A 37 -4.98 -18.59 3.77
C GLU A 37 -3.85 -19.37 4.47
N ARG A 38 -2.72 -18.72 4.71
CA ARG A 38 -1.58 -19.27 5.44
C ARG A 38 -1.75 -19.25 6.96
N GLY A 39 -2.85 -18.71 7.49
CA GLY A 39 -3.11 -18.61 8.92
C GLY A 39 -2.15 -17.69 9.68
N SER A 40 -1.44 -16.79 8.99
CA SER A 40 -0.44 -15.91 9.60
C SER A 40 -1.08 -14.71 10.28
N GLU A 41 -1.69 -14.89 11.46
CA GLU A 41 -2.44 -13.84 12.18
C GLU A 41 -1.69 -12.51 12.32
N ARG A 42 -0.38 -12.57 12.58
CA ARG A 42 0.47 -11.39 12.67
C ARG A 42 0.44 -10.57 11.38
N TRP A 43 0.68 -11.23 10.25
CA TRP A 43 0.69 -10.58 8.94
C TRP A 43 -0.72 -10.16 8.52
N VAL A 44 -1.75 -10.93 8.85
CA VAL A 44 -3.14 -10.52 8.65
C VAL A 44 -3.43 -9.22 9.39
N ARG A 45 -3.07 -9.11 10.66
CA ARG A 45 -3.27 -7.87 11.45
C ARG A 45 -2.45 -6.70 10.90
N TYR A 46 -1.22 -6.96 10.46
CA TYR A 46 -0.34 -5.95 9.87
C TYR A 46 -0.90 -5.40 8.55
N PHE A 47 -1.36 -6.28 7.67
CA PHE A 47 -1.84 -5.92 6.34
C PHE A 47 -3.31 -5.50 6.30
N ALA A 48 -4.12 -5.85 7.31
CA ALA A 48 -5.56 -5.52 7.33
C ALA A 48 -5.88 -4.05 6.98
N PRO A 49 -5.19 -3.04 7.55
CA PRO A 49 -5.50 -1.64 7.25
C PRO A 49 -4.78 -1.09 6.00
N LEU A 50 -3.80 -1.80 5.44
CA LEU A 50 -2.92 -1.25 4.40
C LEU A 50 -3.62 -1.02 3.05
N PRO A 51 -4.42 -1.95 2.50
CA PRO A 51 -5.11 -1.74 1.22
C PRO A 51 -6.06 -0.54 1.22
N ASP A 52 -6.80 -0.34 2.32
CA ASP A 52 -7.71 0.80 2.49
C ASP A 52 -6.93 2.11 2.55
N ARG A 53 -5.84 2.15 3.34
CA ARG A 53 -4.97 3.32 3.41
C ARG A 53 -4.31 3.66 2.08
N LEU A 54 -3.84 2.66 1.33
CA LEU A 54 -3.26 2.87 0.00
C LEU A 54 -4.29 3.38 -1.02
N ARG A 55 -5.58 3.16 -0.77
CA ARG A 55 -6.67 3.57 -1.67
C ARG A 55 -7.21 4.97 -1.35
N ASP A 56 -7.27 5.32 -0.07
CA ASP A 56 -8.08 6.45 0.39
C ASP A 56 -7.29 7.55 1.12
N GLU A 57 -6.03 7.31 1.50
CA GLU A 57 -5.25 8.33 2.24
C GLU A 57 -4.81 9.51 1.36
N PRO A 58 -4.74 10.74 1.89
CA PRO A 58 -4.11 11.87 1.23
C PRO A 58 -2.60 11.62 1.05
N LEU A 59 -1.92 12.39 0.19
CA LEU A 59 -0.55 12.10 -0.24
C LEU A 59 0.46 11.88 0.91
N ALA A 60 0.38 12.66 1.98
CA ALA A 60 1.23 12.48 3.17
C ALA A 60 0.95 11.14 3.88
N GLY A 61 -0.32 10.78 4.03
CA GLY A 61 -0.77 9.50 4.58
C GLY A 61 -0.43 8.32 3.66
N LEU A 62 -0.55 8.52 2.35
CA LEU A 62 -0.19 7.54 1.33
C LEU A 62 1.30 7.21 1.38
N ARG A 63 2.17 8.22 1.53
CA ARG A 63 3.61 8.01 1.71
C ARG A 63 3.92 7.19 2.96
N ALA A 64 3.23 7.49 4.07
CA ALA A 64 3.38 6.73 5.31
C ALA A 64 2.92 5.28 5.13
N ALA A 65 1.75 5.06 4.53
CA ALA A 65 1.21 3.72 4.24
C ALA A 65 2.15 2.91 3.34
N ALA A 66 2.68 3.51 2.27
CA ALA A 66 3.63 2.87 1.37
C ALA A 66 4.95 2.51 2.08
N ARG A 67 5.46 3.38 2.97
CA ARG A 67 6.63 3.06 3.79
C ARG A 67 6.36 1.93 4.77
N THR A 68 5.21 1.91 5.41
CA THR A 68 4.79 0.79 6.27
C THR A 68 4.74 -0.49 5.46
N ALA A 69 4.05 -0.51 4.32
CA ALA A 69 4.02 -1.67 3.43
C ALA A 69 5.43 -2.17 3.06
N ARG A 70 6.34 -1.25 2.72
CA ARG A 70 7.73 -1.60 2.39
C ARG A 70 8.53 -2.15 3.59
N ALA A 71 8.20 -1.74 4.82
CA ALA A 71 8.86 -2.23 6.02
C ALA A 71 8.57 -3.72 6.29
N ALA A 72 7.50 -4.28 5.72
CA ALA A 72 7.18 -5.71 5.79
C ALA A 72 8.21 -6.61 5.08
N TYR A 73 9.18 -6.04 4.35
CA TYR A 73 10.22 -6.77 3.60
C TYR A 73 11.60 -6.68 4.25
N GLY A 74 11.67 -6.35 5.54
CA GLY A 74 12.93 -6.18 6.28
C GLY A 74 13.72 -7.48 6.47
N SER A 75 15.01 -7.36 6.80
CA SER A 75 15.95 -8.50 6.85
C SER A 75 15.71 -9.51 7.97
N LYS A 76 14.97 -9.15 9.03
CA LYS A 76 14.76 -10.03 10.20
C LYS A 76 13.42 -10.76 10.17
N ASP A 77 12.40 -10.14 9.58
CA ASP A 77 11.04 -10.65 9.56
C ASP A 77 10.38 -10.07 8.32
N SER A 78 10.15 -10.94 7.34
CA SER A 78 9.73 -10.57 5.99
C SER A 78 8.46 -11.31 5.61
N ILE A 79 7.53 -10.60 4.99
CA ILE A 79 6.29 -11.18 4.44
C ILE A 79 6.61 -12.27 3.39
N ARG A 80 7.79 -12.22 2.75
CA ARG A 80 8.30 -13.25 1.83
C ARG A 80 8.38 -14.64 2.45
N ASP A 81 8.58 -14.73 3.76
CA ASP A 81 8.64 -16.01 4.47
C ASP A 81 7.24 -16.60 4.71
N ALA A 82 6.21 -15.74 4.73
CA ALA A 82 4.84 -16.13 5.08
C ALA A 82 3.90 -16.31 3.87
N VAL A 83 4.18 -15.66 2.73
CA VAL A 83 3.32 -15.74 1.53
C VAL A 83 4.13 -16.09 0.28
N PRO A 84 3.51 -16.64 -0.79
CA PRO A 84 4.21 -16.98 -2.02
C PRO A 84 4.92 -15.77 -2.65
N GLU A 85 6.09 -15.99 -3.22
CA GLU A 85 6.86 -14.97 -3.95
C GLU A 85 6.04 -14.32 -5.07
N ALA A 86 5.21 -15.11 -5.77
CA ALA A 86 4.30 -14.64 -6.82
C ALA A 86 3.26 -13.61 -6.34
N VAL A 87 3.06 -13.46 -5.03
CA VAL A 87 2.18 -12.45 -4.43
C VAL A 87 3.01 -11.36 -3.75
N ALA A 88 4.09 -11.75 -3.05
CA ALA A 88 4.97 -10.81 -2.35
C ALA A 88 5.72 -9.86 -3.30
N GLU A 89 6.32 -10.35 -4.37
CA GLU A 89 7.17 -9.53 -5.23
C GLU A 89 6.39 -8.50 -6.06
N PRO A 90 5.23 -8.83 -6.65
CA PRO A 90 4.40 -7.83 -7.32
C PRO A 90 3.96 -6.70 -6.38
N PHE A 91 3.60 -7.03 -5.13
CA PHE A 91 3.25 -6.00 -4.16
C PHE A 91 4.43 -5.08 -3.85
N LEU A 92 5.62 -5.64 -3.58
CA LEU A 92 6.82 -4.83 -3.36
C LEU A 92 7.12 -3.89 -4.54
N ALA A 93 7.05 -4.41 -5.77
CA ALA A 93 7.30 -3.64 -6.98
C ALA A 93 6.32 -2.45 -7.11
N THR A 94 5.03 -2.68 -6.84
CA THR A 94 4.02 -1.59 -6.86
C THR A 94 4.29 -0.53 -5.78
N VAL A 95 4.69 -0.95 -4.58
CA VAL A 95 5.02 -0.03 -3.46
C VAL A 95 6.27 0.79 -3.75
N ASP A 96 7.35 0.18 -4.27
CA ASP A 96 8.57 0.91 -4.66
C ASP A 96 8.30 1.90 -5.81
N ARG A 97 7.45 1.53 -6.77
CA ARG A 97 7.01 2.44 -7.85
C ARG A 97 6.24 3.63 -7.27
N LEU A 98 5.30 3.39 -6.36
CA LEU A 98 4.52 4.43 -5.70
C LEU A 98 5.44 5.41 -4.95
N LEU A 99 6.36 4.90 -4.13
CA LEU A 99 7.31 5.73 -3.38
C LEU A 99 8.19 6.59 -4.29
N LYS A 100 8.64 6.05 -5.43
CA LYS A 100 9.38 6.82 -6.45
C LYS A 100 8.55 7.96 -7.06
N LEU A 101 7.29 7.71 -7.39
CA LEU A 101 6.40 8.72 -7.96
C LEU A 101 6.11 9.84 -6.95
N ILE A 102 5.86 9.49 -5.68
CA ILE A 102 5.69 10.46 -4.59
C ILE A 102 6.96 11.32 -4.45
N ALA A 103 8.14 10.69 -4.34
CA ALA A 103 9.40 11.41 -4.19
C ALA A 103 9.70 12.34 -5.39
N ARG A 104 9.39 11.91 -6.61
CA ARG A 104 9.52 12.74 -7.82
C ARG A 104 8.59 13.95 -7.79
N TRP A 105 7.38 13.79 -7.30
CA TRP A 105 6.42 14.89 -7.17
C TRP A 105 6.85 15.90 -6.11
N GLU A 106 7.31 15.42 -4.96
CA GLU A 106 7.81 16.27 -3.87
C GLU A 106 8.98 17.13 -4.37
N ALA A 107 9.96 16.52 -5.05
CA ALA A 107 11.10 17.24 -5.61
C ALA A 107 10.70 18.32 -6.64
N ARG A 108 9.62 18.14 -7.40
CA ARG A 108 9.13 19.15 -8.36
C ARG A 108 8.42 20.33 -7.68
N ARG A 109 7.95 20.16 -6.45
CA ARG A 109 7.25 21.22 -5.69
C ARG A 109 8.17 22.11 -4.88
N GLU A 110 9.38 21.64 -4.62
CA GLU A 110 10.41 22.35 -3.89
C GLU A 110 11.29 23.23 -4.81
N ASP A 111 11.08 23.14 -6.13
CA ASP A 111 11.69 23.96 -7.20
C ASP A 111 10.72 25.06 -7.67
#